data_AF-A0A2G2BHH4-F1
#
_entry.id   AF-A0A2G2BHH4-F1
#
_cell.length_a   1.000
_cell.length_b   1.000
_cell.length_c   1.000
_cell.angle_alpha   90.00
_cell.angle_beta   90.00
_cell.angle_gamma   90.00
#
_symmetry.space_group_name_H-M   'P 1'
#
loop_
_entity.id
_entity.type
_entity.pdbx_description
1 polymer ?
#
loop_
_entity_poly.entity_id
_entity_poly.type
_entity_poly.pdbx_seq_one_letter_code
_entity_poly.pdbx_strand_id
1 'polypeptide(L)'
;MFSLAAGGWLGAGNDPTYNHSSCFNKFPFPSPTTSQITTLRALGEELDKHRKDRQAEHPKLTLTNMYNVLEKLRSGDTIEGKDKEIYQQGLVGLLKDIHDRIDAEVAAAYGWPNDLTDEDILQRLVDLNAERSREEAAGKIRWLRPEYQNPDGRAAQAREQGEMDMGIKDTSVKPAWPKTMPGQVAAVRDALADLGSATPEQLARSFKRGRAANVAPLLESMVIMGSVSKSSADIYKPTR
;
A
#
# COMPACT_ATOMS: atom_id res chain seq x y z
N MET A 1 -10.80 -11.55 11.44
CA MET A 1 -10.33 -10.36 12.18
C MET A 1 -9.53 -9.38 11.34
N PHE A 2 -8.25 -9.62 11.02
CA PHE A 2 -7.45 -8.66 10.22
C PHE A 2 -8.12 -8.25 8.91
N SER A 3 -8.65 -9.22 8.16
CA SER A 3 -9.36 -8.98 6.90
C SER A 3 -10.63 -8.15 7.05
N LEU A 4 -11.25 -8.13 8.24
CA LEU A 4 -12.41 -7.29 8.55
C LEU A 4 -11.99 -5.86 8.87
N ALA A 5 -10.86 -5.69 9.56
CA ALA A 5 -10.30 -4.38 9.91
C ALA A 5 -9.64 -3.68 8.70
N ALA A 6 -8.94 -4.43 7.85
CA ALA A 6 -8.20 -3.92 6.70
C ALA A 6 -9.01 -3.94 5.37
N GLY A 7 -10.10 -4.72 5.33
CA GLY A 7 -10.95 -4.88 4.16
C GLY A 7 -11.84 -3.67 3.87
N GLY A 8 -12.55 -3.75 2.74
CA GLY A 8 -13.56 -2.76 2.40
C GLY A 8 -14.94 -3.18 2.90
N TRP A 9 -15.93 -2.30 2.74
CA TRP A 9 -17.33 -2.57 3.10
C TRP A 9 -18.23 -2.33 1.89
N LEU A 10 -19.24 -3.17 1.67
CA LEU A 10 -20.18 -3.03 0.56
C LEU A 10 -21.64 -3.10 1.03
N GLY A 11 -22.49 -2.27 0.41
CA GLY A 11 -23.94 -2.29 0.60
C GLY A 11 -24.40 -1.60 1.90
N ALA A 12 -25.72 -1.59 2.11
CA ALA A 12 -26.34 -0.99 3.29
C ALA A 12 -26.16 -1.82 4.57
N GLY A 13 -25.74 -3.09 4.44
CA GLY A 13 -25.51 -4.01 5.55
C GLY A 13 -24.10 -3.97 6.14
N ASN A 14 -23.19 -3.16 5.59
CA ASN A 14 -21.75 -3.21 5.90
C ASN A 14 -21.20 -4.65 5.76
N ASP A 15 -21.45 -5.28 4.61
CA ASP A 15 -20.89 -6.60 4.35
C ASP A 15 -19.37 -6.46 4.12
N PRO A 16 -18.53 -7.19 4.84
CA PRO A 16 -17.09 -7.09 4.69
C PRO A 16 -16.66 -7.65 3.33
N THR A 17 -15.77 -6.93 2.66
CA THR A 17 -15.22 -7.33 1.36
C THR A 17 -13.72 -7.57 1.46
N TYR A 18 -13.31 -8.72 0.94
CA TYR A 18 -11.90 -9.09 0.86
C TYR A 18 -11.29 -8.58 -0.45
N ASN A 19 -10.13 -7.90 -0.36
CA ASN A 19 -9.31 -7.59 -1.53
C ASN A 19 -7.85 -7.94 -1.25
N HIS A 20 -7.17 -8.55 -2.24
CA HIS A 20 -5.82 -9.06 -2.06
C HIS A 20 -4.80 -7.95 -1.73
N SER A 21 -4.97 -6.74 -2.28
CA SER A 21 -4.06 -5.62 -2.06
C SER A 21 -4.02 -5.13 -0.61
N SER A 22 -5.18 -5.03 0.04
CA SER A 22 -5.29 -4.53 1.42
C SER A 22 -5.22 -5.66 2.44
N CYS A 23 -5.80 -6.83 2.14
CA CYS A 23 -5.92 -7.92 3.09
C CYS A 23 -4.77 -8.93 3.02
N PHE A 24 -4.27 -9.28 1.82
CA PHE A 24 -3.25 -10.33 1.68
C PHE A 24 -1.84 -9.75 1.66
N ASN A 25 -1.59 -8.80 0.76
CA ASN A 25 -0.24 -8.31 0.49
C ASN A 25 0.38 -7.59 1.69
N LYS A 26 -0.45 -7.01 2.56
CA LYS A 26 -0.03 -6.29 3.77
C LYS A 26 -0.12 -7.15 5.03
N PHE A 27 -0.51 -8.43 4.92
CA PHE A 27 -0.63 -9.28 6.09
C PHE A 27 0.77 -9.71 6.54
N PRO A 28 1.15 -9.45 7.81
CA PRO A 28 2.49 -9.74 8.28
C PRO A 28 2.63 -11.21 8.66
N PHE A 29 2.83 -12.08 7.66
CA PHE A 29 2.93 -13.53 7.88
C PHE A 29 4.08 -13.93 8.83
N PRO A 30 3.90 -15.00 9.64
CA PRO A 30 4.94 -15.52 10.50
C PRO A 30 6.00 -16.25 9.68
N SER A 31 7.09 -16.68 10.34
CA SER A 31 8.12 -17.52 9.74
C SER A 31 8.11 -18.91 10.40
N PRO A 32 7.14 -19.78 10.03
CA PRO A 32 6.98 -21.08 10.65
C PRO A 32 8.16 -22.01 10.36
N THR A 33 8.48 -22.90 11.29
CA THR A 33 9.47 -23.97 11.06
C THR A 33 8.91 -25.03 10.11
N THR A 34 9.77 -25.87 9.54
CA THR A 34 9.36 -26.98 8.65
C THR A 34 8.37 -27.94 9.33
N SER A 35 8.50 -28.15 10.65
CA SER A 35 7.56 -28.96 11.42
C SER A 35 6.18 -28.31 11.46
N GLN A 36 6.11 -27.02 11.79
CA GLN A 36 4.86 -26.27 11.87
C GLN A 36 4.17 -26.19 10.50
N ILE A 37 4.94 -25.99 9.42
CA ILE A 37 4.42 -26.03 8.03
C ILE A 37 3.78 -27.39 7.74
N THR A 38 4.41 -28.48 8.16
CA THR A 38 3.89 -29.84 7.95
C THR A 38 2.60 -30.05 8.73
N THR A 39 2.56 -29.63 10.00
CA THR A 39 1.36 -29.70 10.84
C THR A 39 0.21 -28.88 10.25
N LEU A 40 0.45 -27.60 9.91
CA LEU A 40 -0.56 -26.73 9.30
C LEU A 40 -1.09 -27.28 7.97
N ARG A 41 -0.23 -27.89 7.16
CA ARG A 41 -0.64 -28.56 5.92
C ARG A 41 -1.60 -29.71 6.21
N ALA A 42 -1.23 -30.60 7.13
CA ALA A 42 -2.06 -31.75 7.50
C ALA A 42 -3.42 -31.31 8.06
N LEU A 43 -3.43 -30.29 8.93
CA LEU A 43 -4.67 -29.71 9.47
C LEU A 43 -5.54 -29.08 8.37
N GLY A 44 -4.93 -28.39 7.40
CA GLY A 44 -5.65 -27.83 6.26
C GLY A 44 -6.29 -28.91 5.38
N GLU A 45 -5.59 -30.01 5.15
CA GLU A 45 -6.12 -31.18 4.44
C GLU A 45 -7.24 -31.88 5.22
N GLU A 46 -7.08 -32.02 6.54
CA GLU A 46 -8.11 -32.56 7.45
C GLU A 46 -9.38 -31.71 7.40
N LEU A 47 -9.24 -30.37 7.44
CA LEU A 47 -10.34 -29.42 7.35
C LEU A 47 -11.08 -29.47 6.01
N ASP A 48 -10.34 -29.51 4.91
CA ASP A 48 -10.90 -29.61 3.56
C ASP A 48 -11.64 -30.94 3.38
N LYS A 49 -11.02 -32.05 3.81
CA LYS A 49 -11.63 -33.37 3.79
C LYS A 49 -12.91 -33.42 4.61
N HIS A 50 -12.89 -32.90 5.84
CA HIS A 50 -14.07 -32.84 6.70
C HIS A 50 -15.23 -32.14 5.99
N ARG A 51 -15.00 -30.93 5.47
CA ARG A 51 -16.03 -30.15 4.77
C ARG A 51 -16.61 -30.93 3.58
N LYS A 52 -15.74 -31.54 2.75
CA LYS A 52 -16.17 -32.31 1.57
C LYS A 52 -16.97 -33.56 1.95
N ASP A 53 -16.51 -34.32 2.93
CA ASP A 53 -17.21 -35.51 3.41
C ASP A 53 -18.61 -35.16 3.94
N ARG A 54 -18.71 -34.09 4.75
CA ARG A 54 -20.00 -33.62 5.29
C ARG A 54 -20.96 -33.16 4.20
N GLN A 55 -20.47 -32.45 3.19
CA GLN A 55 -21.30 -32.02 2.04
C GLN A 55 -21.72 -33.18 1.14
N ALA A 56 -20.87 -34.20 0.98
CA ALA A 56 -21.19 -35.39 0.20
C ALA A 56 -22.26 -36.24 0.89
N GLU A 57 -22.17 -36.39 2.21
CA GLU A 57 -23.16 -37.14 3.01
C GLU A 57 -24.48 -36.37 3.16
N HIS A 58 -24.43 -35.04 3.25
CA HIS A 58 -25.59 -34.17 3.41
C HIS A 58 -25.63 -33.08 2.33
N PRO A 59 -26.13 -33.36 1.11
CA PRO A 59 -26.09 -32.39 0.00
C PRO A 59 -26.85 -31.07 0.23
N LYS A 60 -27.77 -31.03 1.20
CA LYS A 60 -28.49 -29.79 1.60
C LYS A 60 -27.71 -28.95 2.61
N LEU A 61 -26.63 -29.50 3.18
CA LEU A 61 -25.77 -28.82 4.14
C LEU A 61 -24.76 -27.94 3.40
N THR A 62 -24.91 -26.63 3.54
CA THR A 62 -23.97 -25.67 2.96
C THR A 62 -22.83 -25.36 3.93
N LEU A 63 -21.69 -24.88 3.41
CA LEU A 63 -20.62 -24.34 4.26
C LEU A 63 -21.17 -23.21 5.15
N THR A 64 -21.97 -22.30 4.57
CA THR A 64 -22.58 -21.19 5.31
C THR A 64 -23.39 -21.69 6.52
N ASN A 65 -24.19 -22.74 6.36
CA ASN A 65 -24.94 -23.33 7.47
C ASN A 65 -23.99 -23.83 8.57
N MET A 66 -22.94 -24.59 8.20
CA MET A 66 -21.97 -25.10 9.16
C MET A 66 -21.23 -23.97 9.90
N TYR A 67 -20.82 -22.92 9.19
CA TYR A 67 -20.13 -21.78 9.82
C TYR A 67 -21.05 -20.95 10.69
N ASN A 68 -22.31 -20.73 10.32
CA ASN A 68 -23.26 -20.02 11.18
C ASN A 68 -23.49 -20.76 12.51
N VAL A 69 -23.59 -22.08 12.48
CA VAL A 69 -23.73 -22.89 13.69
C VAL A 69 -22.42 -22.99 14.48
N LEU A 70 -21.26 -22.98 13.80
CA LEU A 70 -19.96 -22.89 14.45
C LEU A 70 -19.81 -21.59 15.25
N GLU A 71 -20.22 -20.46 14.68
CA GLU A 71 -20.19 -19.18 15.39
C GLU A 71 -21.13 -19.16 16.60
N LYS A 72 -22.33 -19.75 16.49
CA LYS A 72 -23.23 -19.97 17.65
C LYS A 72 -22.59 -20.84 18.73
N LEU A 73 -21.87 -21.88 18.33
CA LEU A 73 -21.13 -22.75 19.25
C LEU A 73 -20.02 -21.98 19.98
N ARG A 74 -19.33 -21.06 19.29
CA ARG A 74 -18.26 -20.22 19.85
C ARG A 74 -18.79 -19.14 20.80
N SER A 75 -19.94 -18.53 20.48
CA SER A 75 -20.59 -17.54 21.35
C SER A 75 -21.26 -18.15 22.58
N GLY A 76 -21.45 -19.48 22.61
CA GLY A 76 -22.18 -20.17 23.67
C GLY A 76 -23.70 -20.05 23.54
N ASP A 77 -24.20 -19.66 22.35
CA ASP A 77 -25.63 -19.56 22.09
C ASP A 77 -26.30 -20.94 22.13
N THR A 78 -27.59 -20.94 22.44
CA THR A 78 -28.38 -22.19 22.47
C THR A 78 -28.59 -22.73 21.05
N ILE A 79 -28.13 -23.97 20.80
CA ILE A 79 -28.24 -24.65 19.51
C ILE A 79 -29.47 -25.59 19.53
N GLU A 80 -30.55 -25.19 18.87
CA GLU A 80 -31.82 -25.92 18.85
C GLU A 80 -32.43 -26.04 17.45
N GLY A 81 -33.46 -26.88 17.32
CA GLY A 81 -34.22 -27.06 16.07
C GLY A 81 -33.32 -27.40 14.88
N LYS A 82 -33.43 -26.60 13.82
CA LYS A 82 -32.63 -26.78 12.58
C LYS A 82 -31.13 -26.63 12.81
N ASP A 83 -30.71 -25.77 13.73
CA ASP A 83 -29.28 -25.57 14.02
C ASP A 83 -28.68 -26.80 14.69
N LYS A 84 -29.47 -27.53 15.50
CA LYS A 84 -29.05 -28.80 16.10
C LYS A 84 -28.88 -29.90 15.06
N GLU A 85 -29.77 -29.94 14.06
CA GLU A 85 -29.63 -30.86 12.92
C GLU A 85 -28.36 -30.53 12.12
N ILE A 86 -28.10 -29.24 11.84
CA ILE A 86 -26.88 -28.79 11.17
C ILE A 86 -25.63 -29.10 12.01
N TYR A 87 -25.69 -28.92 13.34
CA TYR A 87 -24.60 -29.25 14.25
C TYR A 87 -24.19 -30.73 14.13
N GLN A 88 -25.18 -31.62 14.10
CA GLN A 88 -24.98 -33.07 14.00
C GLN A 88 -24.51 -33.46 12.60
N GLN A 89 -25.19 -33.03 11.55
CA GLN A 89 -24.85 -33.35 10.16
C GLN A 89 -23.48 -32.80 9.77
N GLY A 90 -23.17 -31.57 10.17
CA GLY A 90 -21.89 -30.92 9.91
C GLY A 90 -20.76 -31.34 10.84
N LEU A 91 -21.06 -32.15 11.87
CA LEU A 91 -20.11 -32.51 12.94
C LEU A 91 -19.36 -31.26 13.43
N VAL A 92 -20.12 -30.22 13.79
CA VAL A 92 -19.59 -28.87 14.00
C VAL A 92 -18.60 -28.81 15.18
N GLY A 93 -18.71 -29.71 16.16
CA GLY A 93 -17.71 -29.85 17.22
C GLY A 93 -16.32 -30.26 16.69
N LEU A 94 -16.25 -31.20 15.73
CA LEU A 94 -15.00 -31.57 15.08
C LEU A 94 -14.48 -30.44 14.17
N LEU A 95 -15.39 -29.76 13.47
CA LEU A 95 -15.02 -28.57 12.70
C LEU A 95 -14.36 -27.51 13.61
N LYS A 96 -14.92 -27.28 14.80
CA LYS A 96 -14.35 -26.36 15.80
C LYS A 96 -12.97 -26.82 16.25
N ASP A 97 -12.81 -28.09 16.62
CA ASP A 97 -11.52 -28.66 17.05
C ASP A 97 -10.42 -28.45 15.99
N ILE A 98 -10.72 -28.72 14.72
CA ILE A 98 -9.75 -28.52 13.64
C ILE A 98 -9.35 -27.04 13.51
N HIS A 99 -10.31 -26.11 13.61
CA HIS A 99 -10.01 -24.67 13.62
C HIS A 99 -9.17 -24.27 14.82
N ASP A 100 -9.52 -24.72 16.03
CA ASP A 100 -8.77 -24.41 17.25
C ASP A 100 -7.33 -24.93 17.18
N ARG A 101 -7.12 -26.13 16.60
CA ARG A 101 -5.78 -26.69 16.35
C ARG A 101 -4.98 -25.88 15.32
N ILE A 102 -5.63 -25.38 14.27
CA ILE A 102 -5.01 -24.49 13.29
C ILE A 102 -4.62 -23.17 13.96
N ASP A 103 -5.54 -22.54 14.69
CA ASP A 103 -5.31 -21.25 15.34
C ASP A 103 -4.19 -21.35 16.39
N ALA A 104 -4.14 -22.44 17.16
CA ALA A 104 -3.06 -22.72 18.10
C ALA A 104 -1.69 -22.85 17.41
N GLU A 105 -1.63 -23.56 16.29
CA GLU A 105 -0.39 -23.74 15.53
C GLU A 105 0.06 -22.44 14.84
N VAL A 106 -0.89 -21.64 14.36
CA VAL A 106 -0.63 -20.31 13.80
C VAL A 106 -0.10 -19.36 14.88
N ALA A 107 -0.73 -19.30 16.05
CA ALA A 107 -0.27 -18.51 17.19
C ALA A 107 1.14 -18.95 17.62
N ALA A 108 1.42 -20.26 17.68
CA ALA A 108 2.76 -20.77 17.94
C ALA A 108 3.78 -20.35 16.86
N ALA A 109 3.40 -20.28 15.58
CA ALA A 109 4.25 -19.78 14.50
C ALA A 109 4.57 -18.28 14.63
N TYR A 110 3.66 -17.50 15.21
CA TYR A 110 3.90 -16.11 15.60
C TYR A 110 4.70 -15.97 16.90
N GLY A 111 4.83 -17.04 17.69
CA GLY A 111 5.38 -17.00 19.04
C GLY A 111 4.43 -16.32 20.04
N TRP A 112 3.12 -16.39 19.80
CA TRP A 112 2.10 -15.76 20.62
C TRP A 112 1.35 -16.78 21.50
N PRO A 113 0.80 -16.35 22.64
CA PRO A 113 -0.16 -17.14 23.40
C PRO A 113 -1.42 -17.46 22.58
N ASN A 114 -2.09 -18.56 22.90
CA ASN A 114 -3.31 -19.01 22.22
C ASN A 114 -4.60 -18.40 22.78
N ASP A 115 -4.51 -17.67 23.89
CA ASP A 115 -5.62 -17.08 24.65
C ASP A 115 -5.73 -15.56 24.47
N LEU A 116 -5.13 -15.03 23.39
CA LEU A 116 -5.18 -13.60 23.09
C LEU A 116 -6.59 -13.16 22.69
N THR A 117 -6.95 -11.96 23.11
CA THR A 117 -8.18 -11.32 22.66
C THR A 117 -8.07 -10.86 21.21
N ASP A 118 -9.22 -10.60 20.63
CA ASP A 118 -9.32 -10.10 19.26
C ASP A 118 -8.53 -8.79 19.05
N GLU A 119 -8.63 -7.88 20.03
CA GLU A 119 -7.92 -6.60 20.04
C GLU A 119 -6.41 -6.77 20.19
N ASP A 120 -5.96 -7.69 21.06
CA ASP A 120 -4.52 -7.96 21.27
C ASP A 120 -3.87 -8.53 20.01
N ILE A 121 -4.55 -9.45 19.31
CA ILE A 121 -4.07 -10.02 18.06
C ILE A 121 -3.93 -8.91 17.01
N LEU A 122 -4.94 -8.04 16.89
CA LEU A 122 -4.88 -6.92 15.95
C LEU A 122 -3.74 -5.96 16.26
N GLN A 123 -3.54 -5.59 17.53
CA GLN A 123 -2.45 -4.72 17.94
C GLN A 123 -1.08 -5.34 17.60
N ARG A 124 -0.87 -6.62 17.93
CA ARG A 124 0.38 -7.32 17.62
C ARG A 124 0.62 -7.43 16.11
N LEU A 125 -0.42 -7.64 15.31
CA LEU A 125 -0.30 -7.64 13.84
C LEU A 125 0.09 -6.25 13.31
N VAL A 126 -0.48 -5.16 13.86
CA VAL A 126 -0.11 -3.79 13.48
C VAL A 126 1.35 -3.50 13.82
N ASP A 127 1.80 -3.87 15.02
CA ASP A 127 3.17 -3.68 15.48
C ASP A 127 4.16 -4.48 14.61
N LEU A 128 3.82 -5.73 14.30
CA LEU A 128 4.62 -6.58 13.42
C LEU A 128 4.68 -6.01 12.01
N ASN A 129 3.57 -5.52 11.47
CA ASN A 129 3.56 -4.89 10.15
C ASN A 129 4.43 -3.63 10.10
N ALA A 130 4.39 -2.80 11.16
CA ALA A 130 5.26 -1.63 11.28
C ALA A 130 6.75 -2.03 11.35
N GLU A 131 7.09 -3.14 12.03
CA GLU A 131 8.43 -3.71 12.01
C GLU A 131 8.84 -4.16 10.60
N ARG A 132 7.98 -4.89 9.89
CA ARG A 132 8.27 -5.35 8.51
C ARG A 132 8.47 -4.21 7.54
N SER A 133 7.65 -3.14 7.66
CA SER A 133 7.84 -1.93 6.84
C SER A 133 9.20 -1.26 7.10
N ARG A 134 9.68 -1.23 8.35
CA ARG A 134 11.03 -0.72 8.67
C ARG A 134 12.14 -1.62 8.11
N GLU A 135 11.97 -2.94 8.16
CA GLU A 135 12.92 -3.88 7.57
C GLU A 135 13.02 -3.72 6.05
N GLU A 136 11.88 -3.58 5.36
CA GLU A 136 11.82 -3.35 3.92
C GLU A 136 12.50 -2.03 3.53
N ALA A 137 12.25 -0.96 4.29
CA ALA A 137 12.93 0.33 4.09
C ALA A 137 14.45 0.23 4.29
N ALA A 138 14.91 -0.65 5.18
CA ALA A 138 16.32 -0.98 5.37
C ALA A 138 16.87 -2.00 4.33
N GLY A 139 16.08 -2.40 3.34
CA GLY A 139 16.45 -3.34 2.28
C GLY A 139 16.34 -4.83 2.66
N LYS A 140 15.83 -5.16 3.85
CA LYS A 140 15.62 -6.54 4.32
C LYS A 140 14.20 -7.00 3.98
N ILE A 141 14.04 -7.66 2.83
CA ILE A 141 12.75 -8.25 2.43
C ILE A 141 12.66 -9.69 2.94
N ARG A 142 11.60 -9.99 3.71
CA ARG A 142 11.24 -11.34 4.16
C ARG A 142 10.29 -12.00 3.15
N TRP A 143 10.85 -12.75 2.21
CA TRP A 143 10.09 -13.50 1.21
C TRP A 143 9.37 -14.69 1.85
N LEU A 144 8.06 -14.81 1.63
CA LEU A 144 7.24 -15.94 2.10
C LEU A 144 7.56 -17.24 1.33
N ARG A 145 7.88 -17.09 0.04
CA ARG A 145 8.19 -18.16 -0.91
C ARG A 145 9.41 -17.74 -1.74
N PRO A 146 10.62 -17.69 -1.13
CA PRO A 146 11.82 -17.18 -1.80
C PRO A 146 12.07 -17.81 -3.18
N GLU A 147 11.80 -19.11 -3.31
CA GLU A 147 11.98 -19.88 -4.54
C GLU A 147 11.08 -19.45 -5.70
N TYR A 148 9.95 -18.79 -5.42
CA TYR A 148 9.05 -18.22 -6.45
C TYR A 148 9.17 -16.70 -6.55
N GLN A 149 9.40 -16.02 -5.43
CA GLN A 149 9.36 -14.55 -5.35
C GLN A 149 10.72 -13.91 -5.66
N ASN A 150 11.82 -14.61 -5.37
CA ASN A 150 13.17 -14.16 -5.65
C ASN A 150 14.08 -15.34 -6.04
N PRO A 151 13.80 -16.02 -7.17
CA PRO A 151 14.54 -17.20 -7.60
C PRO A 151 16.02 -16.92 -7.85
N ASP A 152 16.36 -15.69 -8.26
CA ASP A 152 17.73 -15.25 -8.54
C ASP A 152 18.48 -14.78 -7.27
N GLY A 153 17.83 -14.76 -6.10
CA GLY A 153 18.44 -14.34 -4.83
C GLY A 153 18.94 -12.89 -4.83
N ARG A 154 18.40 -12.03 -5.71
CA ARG A 154 18.85 -10.63 -5.80
C ARG A 154 18.50 -9.92 -4.50
N ALA A 155 19.49 -9.31 -3.87
CA ALA A 155 19.24 -8.42 -2.75
C ALA A 155 18.32 -7.31 -3.24
N ALA A 156 17.25 -7.05 -2.49
CA ALA A 156 16.48 -5.85 -2.71
C ALA A 156 17.43 -4.68 -2.49
N GLN A 157 17.75 -3.94 -3.56
CA GLN A 157 18.33 -2.62 -3.36
C GLN A 157 17.35 -1.89 -2.46
N ALA A 158 17.85 -1.28 -1.39
CA ALA A 158 17.08 -0.31 -0.64
C ALA A 158 16.61 0.72 -1.67
N ARG A 159 15.41 0.51 -2.19
CA ARG A 159 14.63 1.62 -2.65
C ARG A 159 14.49 2.37 -1.35
N GLU A 160 15.21 3.49 -1.25
CA GLU A 160 14.48 4.70 -0.92
C GLU A 160 13.18 4.55 -1.73
N GLN A 161 12.13 4.02 -1.07
CA GLN A 161 10.81 4.53 -1.35
C GLN A 161 11.11 6.01 -1.24
N GLY A 162 11.32 6.64 -2.40
CA GLY A 162 11.05 8.04 -2.50
C GLY A 162 9.75 8.12 -1.74
N GLU A 163 9.79 8.83 -0.62
CA GLU A 163 8.63 9.53 -0.16
C GLU A 163 7.86 9.86 -1.43
N MET A 164 6.57 9.55 -1.47
CA MET A 164 5.77 10.43 -2.30
C MET A 164 6.11 11.81 -1.74
N ASP A 165 7.08 12.45 -2.38
CA ASP A 165 7.54 13.80 -2.18
C ASP A 165 6.29 14.54 -2.60
N MET A 166 5.37 14.65 -1.64
CA MET A 166 4.45 15.76 -1.57
C MET A 166 5.38 16.95 -1.43
N GLY A 167 5.89 17.35 -2.60
CA GLY A 167 7.00 18.26 -2.79
C GLY A 167 7.04 19.18 -1.61
N ILE A 168 8.01 19.00 -0.72
CA ILE A 168 8.46 20.14 0.07
C ILE A 168 8.99 21.07 -1.00
N LYS A 169 8.07 21.88 -1.52
CA LYS A 169 8.32 22.94 -2.47
C LYS A 169 9.35 23.77 -1.75
N ASP A 170 10.58 23.64 -2.21
CA ASP A 170 11.63 24.61 -2.02
C ASP A 170 10.96 25.99 -2.06
N THR A 171 10.81 26.59 -0.88
CA THR A 171 10.18 27.90 -0.70
C THR A 171 11.17 28.99 -1.10
N SER A 172 11.88 28.81 -2.21
CA SER A 172 12.32 29.95 -3.00
C SER A 172 11.05 30.59 -3.59
N VAL A 173 10.70 31.77 -3.08
CA VAL A 173 9.55 32.56 -3.55
C VAL A 173 9.87 33.05 -4.97
N LYS A 174 9.81 32.15 -5.95
CA LYS A 174 9.95 32.50 -7.36
C LYS A 174 8.77 33.40 -7.75
N PRO A 175 9.01 34.57 -8.34
CA PRO A 175 7.94 35.47 -8.76
C PRO A 175 7.04 34.78 -9.80
N ALA A 176 5.75 35.07 -9.74
CA ALA A 176 4.78 34.56 -10.72
C ALA A 176 4.98 35.25 -12.07
N TRP A 177 4.83 34.50 -13.17
CA TRP A 177 4.90 35.08 -14.52
C TRP A 177 3.78 36.12 -14.74
N PRO A 178 4.12 37.40 -15.04
CA PRO A 178 3.12 38.45 -15.24
C PRO A 178 2.20 38.15 -16.44
N LYS A 179 0.91 38.52 -16.34
CA LYS A 179 -0.08 38.29 -17.42
C LYS A 179 -0.15 39.42 -18.44
N THR A 180 0.36 40.60 -18.10
CA THR A 180 0.33 41.81 -18.94
C THR A 180 1.64 41.98 -19.69
N MET A 181 1.59 42.34 -20.98
CA MET A 181 2.79 42.54 -21.81
C MET A 181 3.83 43.51 -21.20
N PRO A 182 3.46 44.70 -20.68
CA PRO A 182 4.43 45.59 -20.04
C PRO A 182 5.10 44.98 -18.80
N GLY A 183 4.33 44.22 -18.01
CA GLY A 183 4.83 43.53 -16.83
C GLY A 183 5.78 42.37 -17.17
N GLN A 184 5.55 41.66 -18.28
CA GLN A 184 6.44 40.59 -18.75
C GLN A 184 7.79 41.16 -19.21
N VAL A 185 7.77 42.29 -19.93
CA VAL A 185 8.98 43.02 -20.35
C VAL A 185 9.79 43.49 -19.14
N ALA A 186 9.15 44.10 -18.13
CA ALA A 186 9.83 44.54 -16.91
C ALA A 186 10.46 43.35 -16.16
N ALA A 187 9.70 42.27 -15.96
CA ALA A 187 10.19 41.08 -15.27
C ALA A 187 11.39 40.41 -15.98
N VAL A 188 11.32 40.27 -17.30
CA VAL A 188 12.41 39.70 -18.12
C VAL A 188 13.66 40.58 -18.04
N ARG A 189 13.51 41.91 -18.11
CA ARG A 189 14.63 42.84 -17.99
C ARG A 189 15.29 42.78 -16.61
N ASP A 190 14.50 42.80 -15.55
CA ASP A 190 15.00 42.81 -14.18
C ASP A 190 15.71 41.47 -13.86
N ALA A 191 15.13 40.34 -14.28
CA ALA A 191 15.79 39.04 -14.13
C ALA A 191 17.08 38.90 -14.97
N LEU A 192 17.14 39.54 -16.15
CA LEU A 192 18.35 39.57 -16.97
C LEU A 192 19.43 40.49 -16.37
N ALA A 193 19.03 41.58 -15.71
CA ALA A 193 19.93 42.45 -14.97
C ALA A 193 20.55 41.74 -13.75
N ASP A 194 19.76 40.96 -13.03
CA ASP A 194 20.23 40.17 -11.88
C ASP A 194 21.18 39.03 -12.30
N LEU A 195 20.92 38.39 -13.45
CA LEU A 195 21.74 37.27 -13.96
C LEU A 195 22.95 37.74 -14.78
N GLY A 196 22.96 38.98 -15.26
CA GLY A 196 24.01 39.60 -16.08
C GLY A 196 24.13 39.06 -17.51
N SER A 197 24.03 37.75 -17.70
CA SER A 197 23.93 37.10 -19.00
C SER A 197 23.16 35.79 -18.89
N ALA A 198 22.16 35.57 -19.73
CA ALA A 198 21.33 34.38 -19.64
C ALA A 198 20.74 33.95 -20.99
N THR A 199 20.44 32.66 -21.11
CA THR A 199 19.61 32.12 -22.20
C THR A 199 18.12 32.25 -21.86
N PRO A 200 17.20 32.19 -22.85
CA PRO A 200 15.76 32.23 -22.62
C PRO A 200 15.27 31.14 -21.65
N GLU A 201 15.89 29.96 -21.64
CA GLU A 201 15.58 28.84 -20.75
C GLU A 201 16.03 29.12 -19.32
N GLN A 202 17.21 29.72 -19.15
CA GLN A 202 17.73 30.12 -17.84
C GLN A 202 16.84 31.20 -17.22
N LEU A 203 16.41 32.17 -18.02
CA LEU A 203 15.51 33.22 -17.57
C LEU A 203 14.12 32.68 -17.21
N ALA A 204 13.58 31.75 -18.02
CA ALA A 204 12.29 31.13 -17.76
C ALA A 204 12.25 30.36 -16.42
N ARG A 205 13.38 29.78 -15.99
CA ARG A 205 13.51 29.03 -14.73
C ARG A 205 13.44 29.90 -13.47
N SER A 206 13.65 31.22 -13.60
CA SER A 206 13.53 32.19 -12.51
C SER A 206 12.08 32.50 -12.13
N PHE A 207 11.10 32.15 -12.99
CA PHE A 207 9.68 32.46 -12.79
C PHE A 207 8.82 31.22 -12.56
N LYS A 208 7.80 31.31 -11.70
CA LYS A 208 6.76 30.27 -11.61
C LYS A 208 5.96 30.24 -12.92
N ARG A 209 5.99 29.08 -13.59
CA ARG A 209 5.35 28.84 -14.90
C ARG A 209 5.92 29.66 -16.06
N GLY A 210 7.17 30.14 -15.94
CA GLY A 210 7.90 30.74 -17.07
C GLY A 210 8.16 29.69 -18.16
N ARG A 211 7.96 30.06 -19.43
CA ARG A 211 8.27 29.20 -20.59
C ARG A 211 9.21 29.97 -21.51
N ALA A 212 10.25 29.31 -22.01
CA ALA A 212 11.20 29.91 -22.97
C ALA A 212 10.49 30.48 -24.21
N ALA A 213 9.43 29.82 -24.67
CA ALA A 213 8.58 30.29 -25.77
C ALA A 213 7.91 31.65 -25.53
N ASN A 214 7.71 32.06 -24.27
CA ASN A 214 7.15 33.38 -23.93
C ASN A 214 8.24 34.42 -23.70
N VAL A 215 9.45 33.99 -23.30
CA VAL A 215 10.59 34.87 -22.99
C VAL A 215 11.35 35.25 -24.27
N ALA A 216 11.55 34.31 -25.19
CA ALA A 216 12.35 34.52 -26.40
C ALA A 216 11.83 35.67 -27.29
N PRO A 217 10.51 35.78 -27.59
CA PRO A 217 10.00 36.91 -28.40
C PRO A 217 10.19 38.27 -27.73
N LEU A 218 10.16 38.31 -26.39
CA LEU A 218 10.36 39.54 -25.61
C LEU A 218 11.82 39.98 -25.64
N LEU A 219 12.77 39.03 -25.52
CA LEU A 219 14.20 39.31 -25.63
C LEU A 219 14.58 39.76 -27.04
N GLU A 220 14.00 39.15 -28.09
CA GLU A 220 14.19 39.59 -29.47
C GLU A 220 13.64 41.01 -29.71
N SER A 221 12.47 41.31 -29.16
CA SER A 221 11.90 42.67 -29.21
C SER A 221 12.80 43.69 -28.49
N MET A 222 13.40 43.31 -27.35
CA MET A 222 14.33 44.17 -26.61
C MET A 222 15.67 44.39 -27.32
N VAL A 223 16.13 43.41 -28.11
CA VAL A 223 17.31 43.56 -28.97
C VAL A 223 17.03 44.57 -30.08
N ILE A 224 15.83 44.52 -30.69
CA ILE A 224 15.40 45.49 -31.70
C ILE A 224 15.30 46.91 -31.10
N MET A 225 14.86 47.02 -29.85
CA MET A 225 14.78 48.30 -29.12
C MET A 225 16.12 48.79 -28.55
N GLY A 226 17.22 48.04 -28.71
CA GLY A 226 18.57 48.40 -28.27
C GLY A 226 18.86 48.21 -26.78
N SER A 227 17.88 47.78 -25.98
CA SER A 227 18.00 47.61 -24.53
C SER A 227 18.79 46.36 -24.11
N VAL A 228 18.93 45.38 -25.01
CA VAL A 228 19.61 44.10 -24.77
C VAL A 228 20.47 43.77 -25.98
N SER A 229 21.66 43.21 -25.77
CA SER A 229 22.52 42.69 -26.83
C SER A 229 22.45 41.17 -26.89
N LYS A 230 22.44 40.62 -28.11
CA LYS A 230 22.44 39.18 -28.37
C LYS A 230 23.80 38.74 -28.89
N SER A 231 24.38 37.72 -28.26
CA SER A 231 25.60 37.06 -28.75
C SER A 231 25.26 35.91 -29.71
N SER A 232 26.23 35.44 -30.51
CA SER A 232 26.07 34.38 -31.51
C SER A 232 25.68 33.01 -30.96
N ALA A 233 25.66 32.84 -29.63
CA ALA A 233 25.27 31.62 -28.92
C ALA A 233 23.89 31.71 -28.22
N ASP A 234 22.98 32.58 -28.69
CA ASP A 234 21.65 32.84 -28.06
C ASP A 234 21.73 33.28 -26.58
N ILE A 235 22.86 33.89 -26.20
CA ILE A 235 23.06 34.49 -24.88
C ILE A 235 22.72 35.97 -24.97
N TYR A 236 21.80 36.41 -24.11
CA TYR A 236 21.37 37.80 -24.02
C TYR A 236 22.08 38.50 -22.87
N LYS A 237 22.44 39.77 -23.06
CA LYS A 237 23.10 40.61 -22.05
C LYS A 237 22.47 42.00 -22.03
N PRO A 238 22.23 42.62 -20.86
CA PRO A 238 21.78 44.00 -20.80
C PRO A 238 22.78 44.92 -21.51
N THR A 239 22.29 45.79 -22.40
CA THR A 239 23.11 46.89 -22.93
C THR A 239 23.19 47.95 -21.82
N ARG A 240 24.39 48.36 -21.43
CA ARG A 240 24.59 49.37 -20.38
C ARG A 240 24.15 50.75 -20.86
#